data_AF-A0A4U7BGX9-F1
#
_entry.id   AF-A0A4U7BGX9-F1
#
_cell.length_a   1.000
_cell.length_b   1.000
_cell.length_c   1.000
_cell.angle_alpha   90.00
_cell.angle_beta   90.00
_cell.angle_gamma   90.00
#
_symmetry.space_group_name_H-M   'P 1'
#
loop_
_entity.id
_entity.type
_entity.pdbx_description
1 polymer ?
#
loop_
_entity_poly.entity_id
_entity_poly.type
_entity_poly.pdbx_seq_one_letter_code
_entity_poly.pdbx_strand_id
1 'polypeptide(L)'
;MFSKRHKSALCYFLISDFIQVVLIATVLVAVTAQPQGHEHHHGHASSSQSIKQHHGKATEKHVEYYSHPKYEFAYKVEDPHTGDKKYQHESRDGDVVKGVYSLHEPDGTVRIVEYHADKKTG
;
A
#
# COMPACT_ATOMS: atom_id res chain seq x y z
N MET A 1 -3.17 -21.07 58.78
CA MET A 1 -2.57 -21.57 57.53
C MET A 1 -3.68 -22.19 56.68
N PHE A 2 -4.38 -21.40 55.85
CA PHE A 2 -5.37 -21.96 54.91
C PHE A 2 -5.52 -21.09 53.64
N SER A 3 -5.34 -21.77 52.51
CA SER A 3 -5.82 -21.48 51.16
C SER A 3 -5.31 -20.26 50.38
N LYS A 4 -4.15 -20.45 49.72
CA LYS A 4 -3.68 -19.67 48.56
C LYS A 4 -4.04 -20.33 47.21
N ARG A 5 -5.16 -21.08 47.14
CA ARG A 5 -5.50 -21.97 46.00
C ARG A 5 -6.83 -21.69 45.29
N HIS A 6 -7.38 -20.48 45.37
CA HIS A 6 -8.64 -20.15 44.66
C HIS A 6 -8.51 -19.12 43.53
N LYS A 7 -7.35 -18.47 43.33
CA LYS A 7 -7.21 -17.43 42.29
C LYS A 7 -6.72 -17.96 40.93
N SER A 8 -6.13 -19.15 40.87
CA SER A 8 -5.60 -19.73 39.63
C SER A 8 -6.69 -20.38 38.77
N ALA A 9 -7.61 -21.14 39.36
CA ALA A 9 -8.65 -21.86 38.60
C ALA A 9 -9.56 -20.91 37.80
N LEU A 10 -9.99 -19.80 38.42
CA LEU A 10 -10.86 -18.80 37.76
C LEU A 10 -10.19 -18.16 36.52
N CYS A 11 -8.86 -18.03 36.51
CA CYS A 11 -8.13 -17.49 35.36
C CYS A 11 -8.07 -18.50 34.20
N TYR A 12 -7.86 -19.79 34.50
CA TYR A 12 -7.85 -20.85 33.48
C TYR A 12 -9.22 -21.06 32.83
N PHE A 13 -10.31 -20.95 33.59
CA PHE A 13 -11.67 -21.05 33.03
C PHE A 13 -11.97 -19.90 32.06
N LEU A 14 -11.63 -18.65 32.41
CA LEU A 14 -11.86 -17.48 31.55
C LEU A 14 -10.99 -17.48 30.27
N ILE A 15 -9.75 -17.97 30.35
CA ILE A 15 -8.85 -18.06 29.18
C ILE A 15 -9.27 -19.22 28.26
N SER A 16 -9.73 -20.34 28.83
CA SER A 16 -10.21 -21.50 28.07
C SER A 16 -11.46 -21.19 27.25
N ASP A 17 -12.42 -20.48 27.83
CA ASP A 17 -13.65 -20.09 27.14
C ASP A 17 -13.36 -19.09 26.00
N PHE A 18 -12.44 -18.15 26.21
CA PHE A 18 -12.03 -17.20 25.16
C PHE A 18 -11.38 -17.91 23.96
N ILE A 19 -10.54 -18.92 24.21
CA ILE A 19 -9.92 -19.72 23.14
C ILE A 19 -10.97 -20.56 22.40
N GLN A 20 -11.95 -21.16 23.09
CA GLN A 20 -13.02 -21.91 22.43
C GLN A 20 -13.92 -21.01 21.57
N VAL A 21 -14.27 -19.80 22.02
CA VAL A 21 -15.07 -18.84 21.25
C VAL A 21 -14.33 -18.39 19.98
N VAL A 22 -13.02 -18.12 20.07
CA VAL A 22 -12.20 -17.78 18.89
C VAL A 22 -12.16 -18.94 17.89
N LEU A 23 -12.04 -20.19 18.34
CA LEU A 23 -12.03 -21.37 17.45
C LEU A 23 -13.38 -21.65 16.77
N ILE A 24 -14.51 -21.39 17.44
CA ILE A 24 -15.84 -21.54 16.82
C ILE A 24 -16.08 -20.42 15.79
N ALA A 25 -15.66 -19.19 16.09
CA ALA A 25 -15.77 -18.07 15.17
C ALA A 25 -14.95 -18.28 13.88
N THR A 26 -13.74 -18.85 13.96
CA THR A 26 -12.92 -19.13 12.77
C THR A 26 -13.51 -20.23 11.89
N VAL A 27 -14.16 -21.24 12.46
CA VAL A 27 -14.81 -22.32 11.68
C VAL A 27 -16.07 -21.82 10.96
N LEU A 28 -16.84 -20.91 11.55
CA LEU A 28 -18.01 -20.30 10.88
C LEU A 28 -17.63 -19.45 9.67
N VAL A 29 -16.48 -18.78 9.69
CA VAL A 29 -15.99 -17.98 8.55
C VAL A 29 -15.58 -18.86 7.37
N ALA A 30 -15.13 -20.09 7.60
CA ALA A 30 -14.70 -20.99 6.51
C ALA A 30 -15.86 -21.59 5.69
N VAL A 31 -17.06 -21.68 6.27
CA VAL A 31 -18.22 -22.37 5.64
C VAL A 31 -18.95 -21.50 4.61
N THR A 32 -18.70 -20.18 4.56
CA THR A 32 -19.34 -19.30 3.57
C THR A 32 -18.50 -19.10 2.30
N ALA A 33 -17.35 -19.77 2.15
CA ALA A 33 -16.54 -19.71 0.94
C ALA A 33 -17.14 -20.59 -0.19
N GLN A 34 -18.36 -20.28 -0.60
CA GLN A 34 -18.95 -20.75 -1.85
C GLN A 34 -18.41 -19.86 -2.99
N PRO A 35 -17.67 -20.39 -3.98
CA PRO A 35 -17.21 -19.60 -5.12
C PRO A 35 -18.41 -19.35 -6.04
N GLN A 36 -19.09 -18.23 -5.81
CA GLN A 36 -20.03 -17.70 -6.79
C GLN A 36 -19.21 -17.03 -7.88
N GLY A 37 -19.30 -17.56 -9.11
CA GLY A 37 -18.82 -16.86 -10.29
C GLY A 37 -19.57 -15.55 -10.40
N HIS A 38 -18.89 -14.46 -10.05
CA HIS A 38 -19.39 -13.09 -10.12
C HIS A 38 -18.67 -12.38 -11.27
N GLU A 39 -19.43 -11.72 -12.12
CA GLU A 39 -18.89 -10.85 -13.16
C GLU A 39 -17.94 -9.82 -12.53
N HIS A 40 -16.67 -9.96 -12.91
CA HIS A 40 -15.57 -9.15 -12.41
C HIS A 40 -15.54 -7.80 -13.12
N HIS A 41 -16.40 -6.87 -12.70
CA HIS A 41 -16.23 -5.45 -13.01
C HIS A 41 -15.15 -4.84 -12.10
N HIS A 42 -13.89 -5.22 -12.33
CA HIS A 42 -12.76 -4.60 -11.64
C HIS A 42 -12.54 -3.18 -12.16
N GLY A 43 -12.58 -2.20 -11.25
CA GLY A 43 -12.10 -0.85 -11.56
C GLY A 43 -10.65 -0.90 -12.04
N HIS A 44 -10.34 -0.20 -13.14
CA HIS A 44 -9.03 -0.24 -13.74
C HIS A 44 -8.06 0.67 -12.97
N ALA A 45 -6.94 0.10 -12.50
CA ALA A 45 -5.78 0.91 -12.14
C ALA A 45 -5.20 1.53 -13.41
N SER A 46 -4.94 2.84 -13.39
CA SER A 46 -4.32 3.55 -14.51
C SER A 46 -2.94 4.04 -14.09
N SER A 47 -1.93 3.80 -14.91
CA SER A 47 -0.59 4.36 -14.75
C SER A 47 -0.15 5.05 -16.03
N SER A 48 0.53 6.19 -15.89
CA SER A 48 1.18 6.90 -16.98
C SER A 48 2.64 7.11 -16.62
N GLN A 49 3.54 6.57 -17.44
CA GLN A 49 4.98 6.77 -17.29
C GLN A 49 5.54 7.28 -18.62
N SER A 50 6.17 8.44 -18.62
CA SER A 50 6.87 8.97 -19.79
C SER A 50 8.37 8.99 -19.53
N ILE A 51 9.09 8.05 -20.16
CA ILE A 51 10.57 7.99 -20.14
C ILE A 51 11.04 8.19 -21.58
N LYS A 52 11.59 9.36 -21.89
CA LYS A 52 12.31 9.56 -23.16
C LYS A 52 13.71 8.96 -23.04
N GLN A 53 13.86 7.68 -23.39
CA GLN A 53 15.16 7.01 -23.46
C GLN A 53 15.92 7.48 -24.71
N HIS A 54 16.93 8.35 -24.53
CA HIS A 54 17.91 8.66 -25.56
C HIS A 54 18.95 7.53 -25.63
N HIS A 55 18.76 6.53 -26.50
CA HIS A 55 19.75 5.49 -26.79
C HIS A 55 20.84 6.04 -27.74
N GLY A 56 21.99 6.46 -27.19
CA GLY A 56 23.19 6.80 -27.95
C GLY A 56 24.04 5.56 -28.25
N LYS A 57 24.22 5.25 -29.54
CA LYS A 57 25.04 4.14 -30.05
C LYS A 57 26.53 4.35 -29.70
N ALA A 58 27.20 3.28 -29.28
CA ALA A 58 28.59 3.28 -28.83
C ALA A 58 29.58 3.81 -29.89
N THR A 59 30.30 4.89 -29.55
CA THR A 59 31.63 5.22 -30.09
C THR A 59 32.46 5.88 -29.00
N GLU A 60 33.62 5.29 -28.79
CA GLU A 60 34.65 5.62 -27.80
C GLU A 60 35.21 7.03 -28.02
N LYS A 61 34.66 8.03 -27.31
CA LYS A 61 35.31 9.29 -26.92
C LYS A 61 34.68 9.71 -25.60
N HIS A 62 35.47 9.86 -24.54
CA HIS A 62 35.02 10.44 -23.27
C HIS A 62 34.67 11.92 -23.47
N VAL A 63 33.47 12.17 -23.97
CA VAL A 63 32.77 13.43 -23.82
C VAL A 63 31.83 13.19 -22.65
N GLU A 64 31.98 13.94 -21.56
CA GLU A 64 31.01 13.94 -20.46
C GLU A 64 29.64 14.33 -21.03
N TYR A 65 28.85 13.33 -21.41
CA TYR A 65 27.46 13.53 -21.79
C TYR A 65 26.69 13.73 -20.49
N TYR A 66 26.62 14.97 -20.01
CA TYR A 66 25.69 15.34 -18.95
C TYR A 66 24.28 15.16 -19.50
N SER A 67 23.69 13.98 -19.29
CA SER A 67 22.27 13.79 -19.51
C SER A 67 21.52 14.47 -18.37
N HIS A 68 20.51 15.26 -18.71
CA HIS A 68 19.63 15.90 -17.75
C HIS A 68 18.44 14.95 -17.46
N PRO A 69 18.45 14.18 -16.36
CA PRO A 69 17.43 13.16 -16.13
C PRO A 69 16.07 13.83 -15.93
N LYS A 70 15.07 13.37 -16.70
CA LYS A 70 13.70 13.88 -16.62
C LYS A 70 12.70 12.75 -16.81
N TYR A 71 11.75 12.64 -15.89
CA TYR A 71 10.61 11.72 -16.01
C TYR A 71 9.36 12.32 -15.39
N GLU A 72 8.23 11.80 -15.86
CA GLU A 72 6.92 11.98 -15.23
C GLU A 72 6.31 10.60 -14.99
N PHE A 73 5.84 10.38 -13.77
CA PHE A 73 5.17 9.16 -13.36
C PHE A 73 3.90 9.51 -12.58
N ALA A 74 2.80 8.84 -12.89
CA ALA A 74 1.58 8.93 -12.11
C ALA A 74 0.82 7.61 -12.13
N TYR A 75 0.11 7.33 -11.04
CA TYR A 75 -0.88 6.27 -11.02
C TYR A 75 -2.11 6.65 -10.21
N LYS A 76 -3.22 5.99 -10.53
CA LYS A 76 -4.49 6.15 -9.86
C LYS A 76 -5.20 4.81 -9.71
N VAL A 77 -5.78 4.60 -8.53
CA VAL A 77 -6.72 3.51 -8.27
C VAL A 77 -8.04 4.12 -7.82
N GLU A 78 -9.10 3.74 -8.51
CA GLU A 78 -10.47 4.00 -8.10
C GLU A 78 -11.25 2.69 -8.25
N ASP A 79 -11.40 1.98 -7.14
CA ASP A 79 -12.13 0.72 -7.09
C ASP A 79 -13.39 0.88 -6.24
N PRO A 80 -14.58 0.98 -6.86
CA PRO A 80 -15.85 1.05 -6.13
C PRO A 80 -16.15 -0.21 -5.30
N HIS A 81 -15.58 -1.36 -5.67
CA HIS A 81 -15.85 -2.62 -5.01
C HIS A 81 -15.11 -2.73 -3.67
N THR A 82 -13.82 -2.41 -3.67
CA THR A 82 -13.01 -2.40 -2.43
C THR A 82 -13.07 -1.08 -1.67
N GLY A 83 -13.54 -0.01 -2.32
CA GLY A 83 -13.49 1.35 -1.78
C GLY A 83 -12.10 1.99 -1.88
N ASP A 84 -11.13 1.32 -2.50
CA ASP A 84 -9.77 1.80 -2.63
C ASP A 84 -9.69 3.02 -3.55
N LYS A 85 -9.24 4.14 -3.00
CA LYS A 85 -9.03 5.40 -3.70
C LYS A 85 -7.68 5.95 -3.33
N LYS A 86 -6.76 5.87 -4.30
CA LYS A 86 -5.40 6.41 -4.16
C LYS A 86 -4.92 7.01 -5.46
N TYR A 87 -4.06 8.01 -5.30
CA TYR A 87 -3.42 8.70 -6.41
C TYR A 87 -1.98 9.04 -6.03
N GLN A 88 -1.11 8.97 -7.01
CA GLN A 88 0.29 9.35 -6.87
C GLN A 88 0.74 10.04 -8.15
N HIS A 89 1.59 11.04 -7.98
CA HIS A 89 2.25 11.73 -9.08
C HIS A 89 3.63 12.16 -8.65
N GLU A 90 4.62 11.86 -9.48
CA GLU A 90 6.02 12.21 -9.26
C GLU A 90 6.64 12.71 -10.56
N SER A 91 7.39 13.80 -10.43
CA SER A 91 8.18 14.40 -11.50
C SER A 91 9.62 14.50 -11.06
N ARG A 92 10.54 14.25 -12.00
CA ARG A 92 11.96 14.55 -11.81
C ARG A 92 12.44 15.49 -12.89
N ASP A 93 13.20 16.49 -12.48
CA ASP A 93 13.90 17.42 -13.36
C ASP A 93 15.33 17.62 -12.83
N GLY A 94 16.28 16.93 -13.45
CA GLY A 94 17.69 16.92 -13.03
C GLY A 94 17.87 16.28 -11.65
N ASP A 95 18.34 17.08 -10.70
CA ASP A 95 18.55 16.66 -9.32
C ASP A 95 17.32 16.89 -8.42
N VAL A 96 16.24 17.45 -8.96
CA VAL A 96 15.03 17.77 -8.21
C VAL A 96 13.95 16.72 -8.48
N VAL A 97 13.41 16.14 -7.43
CA VAL A 97 12.24 15.25 -7.47
C VAL A 97 11.14 15.88 -6.64
N LYS A 98 9.92 15.90 -7.18
CA LYS A 98 8.73 16.38 -6.47
C LYS A 98 7.60 15.40 -6.72
N GLY A 99 6.82 15.14 -5.68
CA GLY A 99 5.64 14.33 -5.84
C GLY A 99 4.58 14.56 -4.78
N VAL A 100 3.43 13.96 -5.06
CA VAL A 100 2.26 13.95 -4.19
C VAL A 100 1.69 12.55 -4.13
N TYR A 101 1.29 12.12 -2.94
CA TYR A 101 0.50 10.91 -2.72
C TYR A 101 -0.79 11.27 -1.97
N SER A 102 -1.91 10.72 -2.41
CA SER A 102 -3.18 10.83 -1.71
C SER A 102 -3.80 9.47 -1.45
N LEU A 103 -4.32 9.27 -0.24
CA LEU A 103 -4.99 8.05 0.19
C LEU A 103 -6.26 8.40 0.96
N HIS A 104 -7.39 7.85 0.51
CA HIS A 104 -8.62 7.84 1.30
C HIS A 104 -8.52 6.80 2.41
N GLU A 105 -8.74 7.24 3.64
CA GLU A 105 -8.73 6.37 4.82
C GLU A 105 -10.13 5.82 5.13
N PRO A 106 -10.21 4.69 5.87
CA PRO A 106 -11.50 4.10 6.24
C PRO A 106 -12.39 4.99 7.11
N ASP A 107 -11.80 5.95 7.83
CA ASP A 107 -12.52 6.94 8.64
C ASP A 107 -13.11 8.10 7.81
N GLY A 108 -12.92 8.06 6.48
CA GLY A 108 -13.39 9.07 5.54
C GLY A 108 -12.44 10.25 5.34
N THR A 109 -11.31 10.29 6.05
CA THR A 109 -10.30 11.32 5.86
C THR A 109 -9.48 11.06 4.59
N VAL A 110 -8.81 12.10 4.10
CA VAL A 110 -7.87 11.99 2.98
C VAL A 110 -6.51 12.47 3.45
N ARG A 111 -5.54 11.55 3.47
CA ARG A 111 -4.14 11.90 3.67
C ARG A 111 -3.56 12.39 2.36
N ILE A 112 -2.95 13.57 2.39
CA ILE A 112 -2.18 14.13 1.28
C ILE A 112 -0.76 14.34 1.78
N VAL A 113 0.20 13.74 1.07
CA VAL A 113 1.62 13.89 1.36
C VAL A 113 2.29 14.49 0.14
N GLU A 114 2.79 15.70 0.30
CA GLU A 114 3.67 16.34 -0.67
C GLU A 114 5.11 16.15 -0.22
N TYR A 115 5.97 15.80 -1.18
CA TYR A 115 7.39 15.59 -0.92
C TYR A 115 8.24 16.24 -2.00
N HIS A 116 9.43 16.65 -1.59
CA HIS A 116 10.43 17.29 -2.43
C HIS A 116 11.80 16.78 -2.00
N ALA A 117 12.60 16.34 -2.97
CA ALA A 117 13.98 15.95 -2.76
C ALA A 117 14.88 16.70 -3.74
N ASP A 118 16.05 17.12 -3.27
CA ASP A 118 17.11 17.68 -4.08
C ASP A 118 18.49 17.22 -3.58
N LYS A 119 19.57 17.70 -4.23
CA LYS A 119 20.95 17.32 -3.89
C LYS A 119 21.32 17.55 -2.41
N LYS A 120 20.62 18.45 -1.70
CA LYS A 120 20.92 18.83 -0.32
C LYS A 120 19.94 18.24 0.68
N THR A 121 18.67 18.13 0.30
CA THR A 121 17.60 17.61 1.16
C THR A 121 17.00 16.38 0.50
N GLY A 122 17.36 15.21 1.00
CA GLY A 122 16.81 13.92 0.58
C GLY A 122 15.55 13.56 1.35
#